data_AF-A0A2M4BWI4-F1
#
_entry.id   AF-A0A2M4BWI4-F1
#
_cell.length_a   1.000
_cell.length_b   1.000
_cell.length_c   1.000
_cell.angle_alpha   90.00
_cell.angle_beta   90.00
_cell.angle_gamma   90.00
#
_symmetry.space_group_name_H-M   'P 1'
#
loop_
_entity.id
_entity.type
_entity.pdbx_description
1 polymer ?
#
loop_
_entity_poly.entity_id
_entity_poly.type
_entity_poly.pdbx_seq_one_letter_code
_entity_poly.pdbx_strand_id
1 'polypeptide(L)'
;MQLNSLIKLFNVPRLLLSSRQSNLPLATVGAQSNGFHSTIPLENAKAATVQKPKRPVNAYIRFAQSIRADLAKANPSASQMDLAKLTSAKWQTLDQPSKARLEEEYKRELAVWLQQNAKYLSQLTEAQKEELKQDKLQKADDKAKRDLKRTLKQLGRPKRPINGFLRFCAQFKPKPGVTQTEHKQQMKALGEKWRSMPGSEKERFNREAEEAITRYQEEMKQWEDKMLASDNGDLVRRKNALLNPAPVPTGGKARSAKKEQPGGAKSGRPATGGARA
;
A
#
# COMPACT_ATOMS: atom_id res chain seq x y z
N MET A 1 13.73 43.58 -12.94
CA MET A 1 13.88 42.46 -13.90
C MET A 1 13.49 41.19 -13.16
N GLN A 2 12.20 40.84 -13.07
CA GLN A 2 11.51 39.89 -13.95
C GLN A 2 12.43 38.89 -14.66
N LEU A 3 12.33 37.61 -14.29
CA LEU A 3 12.00 36.52 -15.22
C LEU A 3 11.55 35.28 -14.42
N ASN A 4 10.24 35.08 -14.43
CA ASN A 4 9.60 33.79 -14.24
C ASN A 4 9.96 32.85 -15.40
N SER A 5 9.89 31.53 -15.14
CA SER A 5 9.26 30.48 -15.97
C SER A 5 10.17 29.33 -16.42
N LEU A 6 9.54 28.13 -16.42
CA LEU A 6 9.93 26.85 -17.05
C LEU A 6 10.98 26.07 -16.25
N ILE A 7 10.70 24.88 -15.69
CA ILE A 7 10.15 23.71 -16.38
C ILE A 7 9.24 22.92 -15.43
N LYS A 8 7.94 22.93 -15.71
CA LYS A 8 6.99 21.88 -15.33
C LYS A 8 6.72 21.06 -16.59
N LEU A 9 7.32 19.89 -16.78
CA LEU A 9 6.81 18.88 -17.70
C LEU A 9 7.22 17.47 -17.23
N PHE A 10 6.31 16.51 -17.47
CA PHE A 10 6.38 15.07 -17.18
C PHE A 10 5.97 14.59 -15.79
N ASN A 11 4.67 14.75 -15.53
CA ASN A 11 3.85 13.72 -14.92
C ASN A 11 3.42 12.73 -16.02
N VAL A 12 3.78 11.45 -15.90
CA VAL A 12 3.01 10.33 -16.48
C VAL A 12 3.05 9.16 -15.48
N PRO A 13 1.91 8.70 -14.93
CA PRO A 13 1.86 7.45 -14.20
C PRO A 13 1.79 6.30 -15.22
N ARG A 14 2.93 5.65 -15.48
CA ARG A 14 2.97 4.46 -16.32
C ARG A 14 2.37 3.29 -15.54
N LEU A 15 1.11 2.97 -15.84
CA LEU A 15 0.47 1.72 -15.45
C LEU A 15 1.26 0.57 -16.07
N LEU A 16 1.94 -0.22 -15.23
CA LEU A 16 2.41 -1.55 -15.61
C LEU A 16 1.57 -2.57 -14.87
N LEU A 17 0.64 -3.19 -15.61
CA LEU A 17 0.12 -4.51 -15.28
C LEU A 17 1.30 -5.47 -15.34
N SER A 18 1.69 -6.03 -14.20
CA SER A 18 2.46 -7.27 -14.17
C SER A 18 1.66 -8.32 -13.42
N SER A 19 1.12 -9.24 -14.21
CA SER A 19 0.59 -10.51 -13.76
C SER A 19 1.77 -11.39 -13.35
N ARG A 20 1.85 -11.75 -12.06
CA ARG A 20 2.55 -12.97 -11.65
C ARG A 20 1.72 -13.68 -10.59
N GLN A 21 1.10 -14.76 -11.03
CA GLN A 21 0.61 -15.82 -10.17
C GLN A 21 1.81 -16.49 -9.48
N SER A 22 1.69 -16.72 -8.19
CA SER A 22 2.38 -17.82 -7.51
C SER A 22 1.49 -18.31 -6.37
N ASN A 23 0.78 -19.40 -6.64
CA ASN A 23 0.26 -20.30 -5.62
C ASN A 23 1.45 -20.97 -4.91
N LEU A 24 1.45 -20.99 -3.58
CA LEU A 24 2.12 -21.99 -2.74
C LEU A 24 1.43 -21.98 -1.33
N PRO A 25 1.33 -23.13 -0.66
CA PRO A 25 0.41 -23.35 0.46
C PRO A 25 0.96 -22.87 1.81
N LEU A 26 0.03 -22.50 2.70
CA LEU A 26 0.27 -22.00 4.05
C LEU A 26 0.37 -23.17 5.04
N ALA A 27 1.58 -23.49 5.50
CA ALA A 27 1.78 -24.33 6.67
C ALA A 27 1.67 -23.46 7.94
N THR A 28 0.78 -23.87 8.85
CA THR A 28 0.55 -23.23 10.14
C THR A 28 1.54 -23.79 11.15
N VAL A 29 2.44 -22.96 11.67
CA VAL A 29 3.14 -23.22 12.93
C VAL A 29 3.08 -21.95 13.77
N GLY A 30 2.43 -22.05 14.94
CA GLY A 30 2.30 -20.96 15.89
C GLY A 30 3.66 -20.56 16.47
N ALA A 31 4.03 -19.30 16.29
CA ALA A 31 5.19 -18.69 16.94
C ALA A 31 4.72 -17.50 17.78
N GLN A 32 4.99 -17.57 19.08
CA GLN A 32 4.73 -16.52 20.04
C GLN A 32 5.60 -15.30 19.72
N SER A 33 4.97 -14.14 19.61
CA SER A 33 5.60 -12.89 19.21
C SER A 33 6.29 -12.23 20.41
N ASN A 34 7.63 -12.28 20.42
CA ASN A 34 8.45 -11.46 21.32
C ASN A 34 9.23 -10.44 20.50
N GLY A 35 8.84 -9.17 20.65
CA GLY A 35 9.33 -8.03 19.88
C GLY A 35 10.84 -7.77 19.98
N PHE A 36 11.35 -6.98 19.02
CA PHE A 36 12.75 -6.79 18.68
C PHE A 36 13.46 -8.06 18.23
N HIS A 37 12.99 -8.61 17.10
CA HIS A 37 13.66 -9.69 16.40
C HIS A 37 15.02 -9.21 15.86
N SER A 38 16.08 -9.90 16.30
CA SER A 38 17.13 -10.26 15.36
C SER A 38 16.44 -11.03 14.23
N THR A 39 16.38 -10.43 13.04
CA THR A 39 15.73 -11.04 11.89
C THR A 39 16.62 -12.17 11.37
N ILE A 40 16.44 -13.38 11.90
CA ILE A 40 16.81 -14.59 11.18
C ILE A 40 15.90 -14.63 9.94
N PRO A 41 16.45 -14.54 8.70
CA PRO A 41 15.64 -14.67 7.52
C PRO A 41 15.10 -16.09 7.46
N LEU A 42 13.80 -16.22 7.21
CA LEU A 42 13.19 -17.45 6.73
C LEU A 42 13.94 -17.85 5.45
N GLU A 43 14.75 -18.90 5.55
CA GLU A 43 15.53 -19.43 4.44
C GLU A 43 14.58 -20.08 3.43
N ASN A 44 14.04 -19.27 2.53
CA ASN A 44 13.56 -19.76 1.25
C ASN A 44 14.73 -19.67 0.27
N ALA A 45 15.32 -20.83 0.01
CA ALA A 45 16.36 -21.05 -0.98
C ALA A 45 15.95 -20.48 -2.36
N LYS A 46 16.42 -19.28 -2.65
CA LYS A 46 16.60 -18.77 -4.01
C LYS A 46 18.01 -18.24 -4.08
N ALA A 47 18.84 -18.96 -4.83
CA ALA A 47 20.16 -18.65 -5.38
C ALA A 47 21.02 -17.65 -4.58
N ALA A 48 22.23 -18.06 -4.18
CA ALA A 48 23.29 -17.27 -3.57
C ALA A 48 23.36 -15.82 -4.09
N THR A 49 22.53 -14.96 -3.53
CA THR A 49 22.55 -13.51 -3.74
C THR A 49 23.42 -13.02 -2.61
N VAL A 50 24.53 -12.35 -2.96
CA VAL A 50 25.45 -11.76 -1.99
C VAL A 50 24.61 -10.92 -1.02
N GLN A 51 24.40 -11.42 0.19
CA GLN A 51 23.50 -10.75 1.12
C GLN A 51 24.16 -9.47 1.60
N LYS A 52 23.42 -8.36 1.52
CA LYS A 52 23.87 -7.07 2.03
C LYS A 52 24.32 -7.23 3.49
N PRO A 53 25.59 -6.97 3.82
CA PRO A 53 26.07 -7.09 5.20
C PRO A 53 25.25 -6.19 6.14
N LYS A 54 24.76 -6.74 7.25
CA LYS A 54 24.00 -5.98 8.26
C LYS A 54 24.97 -5.20 9.16
N ARG A 55 24.64 -3.95 9.45
CA ARG A 55 25.44 -3.13 10.37
C ARG A 55 25.46 -3.79 11.77
N PRO A 56 26.62 -3.82 12.45
CA PRO A 56 26.71 -4.38 13.79
C PRO A 56 25.94 -3.51 14.78
N VAL A 57 25.47 -4.15 15.85
CA VAL A 57 24.75 -3.48 16.93
C VAL A 57 25.73 -2.68 17.79
N ASN A 58 25.32 -1.47 18.21
CA ASN A 58 26.15 -0.63 19.07
C ASN A 58 26.29 -1.21 20.49
N ALA A 59 27.19 -0.64 21.29
CA ALA A 59 27.50 -1.10 22.65
C ALA A 59 26.25 -1.22 23.55
N TYR A 60 25.37 -0.22 23.54
CA TYR A 60 24.14 -0.22 24.32
C TYR A 60 23.18 -1.34 23.90
N ILE A 61 22.96 -1.53 22.60
CA ILE A 61 22.05 -2.57 22.10
C ILE A 61 22.61 -3.96 22.38
N ARG A 62 23.93 -4.16 22.28
CA ARG A 62 24.59 -5.41 22.69
C ARG A 62 24.36 -5.69 24.17
N PHE A 63 24.57 -4.70 25.03
CA PHE A 63 24.27 -4.80 26.46
C PHE A 63 22.79 -5.13 26.70
N ALA A 64 21.88 -4.40 26.05
CA ALA A 64 20.45 -4.62 26.15
C ALA A 64 20.05 -6.05 25.77
N GLN A 65 20.62 -6.58 24.68
CA GLN A 65 20.40 -7.97 24.26
C GLN A 65 20.88 -8.98 25.31
N SER A 66 22.03 -8.73 25.95
CA SER A 66 22.58 -9.64 26.96
C SER A 66 21.72 -9.74 28.22
N ILE A 67 21.14 -8.64 28.70
CA ILE A 67 20.40 -8.63 29.97
C ILE A 67 18.88 -8.77 29.81
N ARG A 68 18.34 -8.63 28.60
CA ARG A 68 16.89 -8.60 28.36
C ARG A 68 16.20 -9.90 28.73
N ALA A 69 16.81 -11.05 28.42
CA ALA A 69 16.23 -12.35 28.76
C ALA A 69 16.10 -12.52 30.28
N ASP A 70 17.11 -12.10 31.03
CA ASP A 70 17.12 -12.18 32.49
C ASP A 70 16.13 -11.18 33.11
N LEU A 71 16.05 -9.97 32.55
CA LEU A 71 15.05 -8.99 32.97
C LEU A 71 13.62 -9.45 32.70
N ALA A 72 13.37 -10.13 31.58
CA ALA A 72 12.06 -10.68 31.25
C ALA A 72 11.68 -11.84 32.18
N LYS A 73 12.64 -12.71 32.55
CA LYS A 73 12.43 -13.76 33.55
C LYS A 73 12.16 -13.19 34.95
N ALA A 74 12.89 -12.14 35.33
CA ALA A 74 12.69 -11.48 36.62
C ALA A 74 11.40 -10.64 36.69
N ASN A 75 10.87 -10.22 35.54
CA ASN A 75 9.64 -9.43 35.45
C ASN A 75 8.69 -10.01 34.38
N PRO A 76 8.07 -11.19 34.61
CA PRO A 76 7.24 -11.86 33.60
C PRO A 76 6.00 -11.06 33.18
N SER A 77 5.51 -10.17 34.03
CA SER A 77 4.35 -9.30 33.77
C SER A 77 4.72 -7.92 33.21
N ALA A 78 6.00 -7.56 33.17
CA ALA A 78 6.42 -6.24 32.72
C ALA A 78 6.29 -6.09 31.19
N SER A 79 5.84 -4.92 30.75
CA SER A 79 5.80 -4.60 29.33
C SER A 79 7.22 -4.47 28.77
N GLN A 80 7.38 -4.74 27.47
CA GLN A 80 8.64 -4.55 26.76
C GLN A 80 9.19 -3.12 26.89
N MET A 81 8.30 -2.14 27.00
CA MET A 81 8.67 -0.74 27.24
C MET A 81 9.28 -0.53 28.63
N ASP A 82 8.79 -1.25 29.64
CA ASP A 82 9.29 -1.16 31.02
C ASP A 82 10.62 -1.90 31.17
N LEU A 83 10.77 -3.05 30.50
CA LEU A 83 12.06 -3.73 30.39
C LEU A 83 13.12 -2.86 29.70
N ALA A 84 12.75 -2.11 28.66
CA ALA A 84 13.65 -1.18 27.99
C ALA A 84 14.07 -0.01 28.90
N LYS A 85 13.14 0.55 29.69
CA LYS A 85 13.46 1.58 30.70
C LYS A 85 14.43 1.05 31.75
N LEU A 86 14.18 -0.16 32.27
CA LEU A 86 15.05 -0.80 33.25
C LEU A 86 16.44 -1.10 32.69
N THR A 87 16.51 -1.57 31.44
CA THR A 87 17.76 -1.77 30.71
C THR A 87 18.55 -0.47 30.55
N SER A 88 17.87 0.62 30.20
CA SER A 88 18.49 1.95 30.08
C SER A 88 19.04 2.43 31.43
N ALA A 89 18.28 2.28 32.51
CA ALA A 89 18.75 2.60 33.86
C ALA A 89 20.01 1.79 34.23
N LYS A 90 20.00 0.47 33.99
CA LYS A 90 21.15 -0.40 34.22
C LYS A 90 22.39 -0.03 33.39
N TRP A 91 22.19 0.44 32.15
CA TRP A 91 23.29 0.94 31.31
C TRP A 91 23.91 2.21 31.89
N GLN A 92 23.11 3.14 32.39
CA GLN A 92 23.64 4.38 32.98
C GLN A 92 24.50 4.08 34.21
N THR A 93 24.09 3.13 35.06
CA THR A 93 24.83 2.68 36.25
C THR A 93 26.01 1.76 35.96
N LEU A 94 26.17 1.29 34.72
CA LEU A 94 27.27 0.38 34.36
C LEU A 94 28.62 1.11 34.45
N ASP A 95 29.64 0.40 34.92
CA ASP A 95 30.99 0.91 35.08
C ASP A 95 31.64 1.28 33.74
N GLN A 96 32.47 2.32 33.78
CA GLN A 96 33.16 2.83 32.60
C GLN A 96 34.01 1.79 31.85
N PRO A 97 34.79 0.90 32.51
CA PRO A 97 35.57 -0.10 31.78
C PRO A 97 34.68 -1.13 31.06
N SER A 98 33.56 -1.56 31.64
CA SER A 98 32.62 -2.46 30.96
C SER A 98 31.96 -1.78 29.74
N LYS A 99 31.60 -0.49 29.84
CA LYS A 99 31.13 0.29 28.70
C LYS A 99 32.19 0.38 27.60
N ALA A 100 33.43 0.69 27.97
CA ALA A 100 34.55 0.81 27.03
C ALA A 100 34.82 -0.51 26.29
N ARG A 101 34.75 -1.66 26.98
CA ARG A 101 34.89 -2.98 26.35
C ARG A 101 33.86 -3.21 25.25
N LEU A 102 32.59 -2.92 25.54
CA LEU A 102 31.49 -3.07 24.58
C LEU A 102 31.60 -2.10 23.41
N GLU A 103 32.13 -0.89 23.63
CA GLU A 103 32.43 0.06 22.57
C GLU A 103 33.58 -0.38 21.67
N GLU A 104 34.64 -0.94 22.25
CA GLU A 104 35.74 -1.52 21.46
C GLU A 104 35.28 -2.70 20.63
N GLU A 105 34.51 -3.62 21.20
CA GLU A 105 33.89 -4.73 20.46
C GLU A 105 33.05 -4.20 19.28
N TYR A 106 32.21 -3.18 19.52
CA TYR A 106 31.45 -2.54 18.46
C TYR A 106 32.35 -1.92 17.37
N LYS A 107 33.44 -1.23 17.74
CA LYS A 107 34.38 -0.64 16.78
C LYS A 107 35.07 -1.72 15.93
N ARG A 108 35.48 -2.84 16.55
CA ARG A 108 36.08 -3.99 15.83
C ARG A 108 35.09 -4.57 14.82
N GLU A 109 33.86 -4.85 15.25
CA GLU A 109 32.83 -5.37 14.35
C GLU A 109 32.44 -4.36 13.26
N LEU A 110 32.41 -3.07 13.57
CA LEU A 110 32.12 -2.02 12.61
C LEU A 110 33.20 -1.96 11.53
N ALA A 111 34.48 -2.11 11.89
CA ALA A 111 35.58 -2.17 10.94
C ALA A 111 35.44 -3.38 10.00
N VAL A 112 35.12 -4.56 10.53
CA VAL A 112 34.84 -5.77 9.73
C VAL A 112 33.66 -5.53 8.79
N TRP A 113 32.56 -4.96 9.30
CA TRP A 113 31.38 -4.64 8.50
C TRP A 113 31.69 -3.63 7.38
N LEU A 114 32.50 -2.60 7.65
CA LEU A 114 32.91 -1.62 6.63
C LEU A 114 33.66 -2.30 5.49
N GLN A 115 34.59 -3.20 5.80
CA GLN A 115 35.32 -3.98 4.79
C GLN A 115 34.38 -4.89 3.98
N GLN A 116 33.48 -5.61 4.65
CA GLN A 116 32.49 -6.48 3.98
C GLN A 116 31.52 -5.68 3.12
N ASN A 117 31.03 -4.55 3.61
CA ASN A 117 30.09 -3.68 2.90
C ASN A 117 30.77 -2.99 1.70
N ALA A 118 32.04 -2.61 1.80
CA ALA A 118 32.79 -2.09 0.65
C ALA A 118 32.92 -3.14 -0.45
N LYS A 119 33.30 -4.39 -0.10
CA LYS A 119 33.34 -5.52 -1.04
C LYS A 119 31.98 -5.81 -1.67
N TYR A 120 30.92 -5.77 -0.87
CA TYR A 120 29.55 -5.93 -1.35
C TYR A 120 29.19 -4.85 -2.38
N LEU A 121 29.43 -3.57 -2.08
CA LEU A 121 29.10 -2.47 -2.97
C LEU A 121 29.90 -2.49 -4.27
N SER A 122 31.17 -2.94 -4.25
CA SER A 122 31.98 -3.08 -5.46
C SER A 122 31.55 -4.24 -6.35
N GLN A 123 30.93 -5.29 -5.78
CA GLN A 123 30.42 -6.45 -6.53
C GLN A 123 29.06 -6.19 -7.20
N LEU A 124 28.36 -5.11 -6.84
CA LEU A 124 27.05 -4.80 -7.41
C LEU A 124 27.17 -4.26 -8.83
N THR A 125 26.35 -4.82 -9.72
CA THR A 125 26.14 -4.25 -11.05
C THR A 125 25.33 -2.96 -10.98
N GLU A 126 25.43 -2.11 -12.01
CA GLU A 126 24.67 -0.85 -12.05
C GLU A 126 23.16 -1.08 -12.02
N ALA A 127 22.68 -2.14 -12.65
CA ALA A 127 21.28 -2.56 -12.59
C ALA A 127 20.82 -2.90 -11.16
N GLN A 128 21.65 -3.63 -10.40
CA GLN A 128 21.35 -3.95 -9.01
C GLN A 128 21.36 -2.71 -8.11
N LYS A 129 22.28 -1.76 -8.36
CA LYS A 129 22.31 -0.48 -7.62
C LYS A 129 21.04 0.34 -7.86
N GLU A 130 20.59 0.43 -9.12
CA GLU A 130 19.36 1.14 -9.45
C GLU A 130 18.12 0.42 -8.87
N GLU A 131 18.06 -0.91 -8.89
CA GLU A 131 16.98 -1.67 -8.23
C GLU A 131 16.92 -1.39 -6.71
N LEU A 132 18.08 -1.38 -6.03
CA LEU A 132 18.16 -1.04 -4.60
C LEU A 132 17.71 0.40 -4.32
N LYS A 133 17.93 1.32 -5.26
CA LYS A 133 17.46 2.71 -5.16
C LYS A 133 15.95 2.81 -5.36
N GLN A 134 15.40 2.10 -6.35
CA GLN A 134 13.95 2.03 -6.60
C GLN A 134 13.22 1.38 -5.42
N ASP A 135 13.73 0.29 -4.85
CA ASP A 135 13.17 -0.35 -3.65
C ASP A 135 13.16 0.61 -2.44
N LYS A 136 14.23 1.40 -2.25
CA LYS A 136 14.27 2.44 -1.20
C LYS A 136 13.21 3.52 -1.43
N LEU A 137 13.06 4.01 -2.67
CA LEU A 137 12.04 5.00 -3.02
C LEU A 137 10.63 4.44 -2.80
N GLN A 138 10.37 3.21 -3.22
CA GLN A 138 9.10 2.53 -3.01
C GLN A 138 8.78 2.38 -1.52
N LYS A 139 9.74 1.94 -0.70
CA LYS A 139 9.58 1.84 0.77
C LYS A 139 9.34 3.19 1.43
N ALA A 140 9.98 4.25 0.95
CA ALA A 140 9.78 5.61 1.43
C ALA A 140 8.37 6.12 1.08
N ASP A 141 7.90 5.91 -0.15
CA ASP A 141 6.55 6.24 -0.60
C ASP A 141 5.48 5.45 0.19
N ASP A 142 5.67 4.15 0.39
CA ASP A 142 4.78 3.31 1.19
C ASP A 142 4.75 3.73 2.67
N LYS A 143 5.87 4.24 3.21
CA LYS A 143 5.90 4.85 4.54
C LYS A 143 5.13 6.18 4.55
N ALA A 144 5.36 7.06 3.58
CA ALA A 144 4.66 8.34 3.47
C ALA A 144 3.14 8.14 3.35
N LYS A 145 2.68 7.19 2.53
CA LYS A 145 1.27 6.81 2.41
C LYS A 145 0.67 6.31 3.73
N ARG A 146 1.41 5.49 4.49
CA ARG A 146 0.96 4.99 5.80
C ARG A 146 0.89 6.11 6.85
N ASP A 147 1.87 6.99 6.88
CA ASP A 147 1.91 8.12 7.80
C ASP A 147 0.80 9.12 7.47
N LEU A 148 0.59 9.44 6.19
CA LEU A 148 -0.54 10.26 5.73
C LEU A 148 -1.88 9.63 6.12
N LYS A 149 -2.06 8.32 5.94
CA LYS A 149 -3.28 7.63 6.38
C LYS A 149 -3.49 7.73 7.88
N ARG A 150 -2.41 7.69 8.68
CA ARG A 150 -2.46 7.83 10.13
C ARG A 150 -2.86 9.24 10.54
N THR A 151 -2.25 10.27 9.96
CA THR A 151 -2.59 11.67 10.25
C THR A 151 -4.02 11.96 9.86
N LEU A 152 -4.49 11.54 8.69
CA LEU A 152 -5.88 11.69 8.26
C LEU A 152 -6.87 10.99 9.21
N LYS A 153 -6.52 9.80 9.73
CA LYS A 153 -7.34 9.10 10.72
C LYS A 153 -7.36 9.84 12.06
N GLN A 154 -6.22 10.37 12.50
CA GLN A 154 -6.10 11.12 13.75
C GLN A 154 -6.87 12.45 13.69
N LEU A 155 -6.87 13.11 12.53
CA LEU A 155 -7.63 14.33 12.26
C LEU A 155 -9.12 14.08 12.02
N GLY A 156 -9.59 12.83 12.16
CA GLY A 156 -11.00 12.49 12.05
C GLY A 156 -11.58 12.65 10.65
N ARG A 157 -10.78 12.48 9.59
CA ARG A 157 -11.27 12.60 8.21
C ARG A 157 -12.49 11.67 7.99
N PRO A 158 -13.64 12.22 7.56
CA PRO A 158 -14.82 11.41 7.28
C PRO A 158 -14.52 10.28 6.28
N LYS A 159 -15.13 9.12 6.51
CA LYS A 159 -14.97 7.95 5.64
C LYS A 159 -16.05 7.96 4.57
N ARG A 160 -15.67 7.60 3.34
CA ARG A 160 -16.64 7.42 2.27
C ARG A 160 -17.67 6.35 2.67
N PRO A 161 -18.97 6.64 2.56
CA PRO A 161 -20.02 5.68 2.87
C PRO A 161 -19.99 4.53 1.88
N ILE A 162 -20.49 3.38 2.31
CA ILE A 162 -20.59 2.18 1.50
C ILE A 162 -21.76 2.29 0.51
N ASN A 163 -21.58 1.74 -0.70
CA ASN A 163 -22.64 1.65 -1.72
C ASN A 163 -23.76 0.68 -1.27
N GLY A 164 -24.96 0.78 -1.86
CA GLY A 164 -26.15 -0.03 -1.55
C GLY A 164 -25.88 -1.53 -1.52
N PHE A 165 -25.10 -2.06 -2.49
CA PHE A 165 -24.68 -3.47 -2.47
C PHE A 165 -23.82 -3.83 -1.25
N LEU A 166 -22.85 -2.99 -0.88
CA LEU A 166 -22.00 -3.26 0.29
C LEU A 166 -22.77 -3.10 1.60
N ARG A 167 -23.78 -2.22 1.63
CA ARG A 167 -24.74 -2.09 2.73
C ARG A 167 -25.58 -3.36 2.87
N PHE A 168 -26.04 -3.93 1.77
CA PHE A 168 -26.68 -5.24 1.75
C PHE A 168 -25.74 -6.34 2.27
N CYS A 169 -24.49 -6.41 1.77
CA CYS A 169 -23.50 -7.37 2.29
C CYS A 169 -23.20 -7.17 3.79
N ALA A 170 -23.30 -5.94 4.31
CA ALA A 170 -23.11 -5.65 5.73
C ALA A 170 -24.27 -6.14 6.60
N GLN A 171 -25.49 -6.28 6.05
CA GLN A 171 -26.63 -6.88 6.76
C GLN A 171 -26.57 -8.41 6.76
N PHE A 172 -26.15 -9.00 5.64
CA PHE A 172 -26.06 -10.46 5.48
C PHE A 172 -24.63 -10.98 5.67
N LYS A 173 -23.90 -10.45 6.68
CA LYS A 173 -22.48 -10.77 6.88
C LYS A 173 -22.24 -12.29 6.87
N PRO A 174 -21.20 -12.76 6.17
CA PRO A 174 -20.77 -14.16 6.27
C PRO A 174 -20.44 -14.52 7.72
N LYS A 175 -20.67 -15.79 8.09
CA LYS A 175 -20.40 -16.28 9.45
C LYS A 175 -18.93 -16.02 9.82
N PRO A 176 -18.64 -15.48 11.02
CA PRO A 176 -17.25 -15.30 11.46
C PRO A 176 -16.57 -16.66 11.68
N GLY A 177 -15.28 -16.76 11.37
CA GLY A 177 -14.47 -17.98 11.59
C GLY A 177 -14.35 -18.93 10.39
N VAL A 178 -14.80 -18.50 9.22
CA VAL A 178 -14.84 -19.29 7.99
C VAL A 178 -13.53 -19.18 7.21
N THR A 179 -13.09 -20.25 6.53
CA THR A 179 -11.84 -20.26 5.76
C THR A 179 -11.87 -19.20 4.63
N GLN A 180 -10.70 -18.75 4.18
CA GLN A 180 -10.61 -17.71 3.13
C GLN A 180 -11.35 -18.08 1.83
N THR A 181 -11.40 -19.38 1.51
CA THR A 181 -12.11 -19.96 0.36
C THR A 181 -13.63 -19.89 0.54
N GLU A 182 -14.13 -20.29 1.70
CA GLU A 182 -15.56 -20.27 2.01
C GLU A 182 -16.08 -18.83 2.14
N HIS A 183 -15.30 -17.88 2.68
CA HIS A 183 -15.66 -16.46 2.68
C HIS A 183 -15.82 -15.91 1.25
N LYS A 184 -14.95 -16.33 0.32
CA LYS A 184 -15.09 -15.96 -1.11
C LYS A 184 -16.38 -16.55 -1.71
N GLN A 185 -16.71 -17.79 -1.38
CA GLN A 185 -17.96 -18.42 -1.83
C GLN A 185 -19.19 -17.71 -1.28
N GLN A 186 -19.19 -17.35 0.01
CA GLN A 186 -20.27 -16.60 0.64
C GLN A 186 -20.45 -15.22 0.01
N MET A 187 -19.36 -14.49 -0.27
CA MET A 187 -19.44 -13.21 -0.98
C MET A 187 -19.97 -13.37 -2.42
N LYS A 188 -19.64 -14.47 -3.10
CA LYS A 188 -20.21 -14.79 -4.42
C LYS A 188 -21.72 -15.04 -4.34
N ALA A 189 -22.16 -15.84 -3.37
CA ALA A 189 -23.58 -16.10 -3.13
C ALA A 189 -24.38 -14.84 -2.78
N LEU A 190 -23.79 -13.92 -1.98
CA LEU A 190 -24.39 -12.60 -1.73
C LEU A 190 -24.49 -11.75 -3.01
N GLY A 191 -23.50 -11.82 -3.90
CA GLY A 191 -23.56 -11.18 -5.21
C GLY A 191 -24.68 -11.73 -6.10
N GLU A 192 -24.88 -13.05 -6.10
CA GLU A 192 -25.98 -13.71 -6.81
C GLU A 192 -27.34 -13.34 -6.22
N LYS A 193 -27.48 -13.35 -4.89
CA LYS A 193 -28.68 -12.90 -4.19
C LYS A 193 -29.00 -11.44 -4.49
N TRP A 194 -27.99 -10.56 -4.49
CA TRP A 194 -28.20 -9.17 -4.91
C TRP A 194 -28.70 -9.09 -6.35
N ARG A 195 -28.16 -9.88 -7.28
CA ARG A 195 -28.64 -9.86 -8.67
C ARG A 195 -30.09 -10.31 -8.79
N SER A 196 -30.49 -11.36 -8.08
CA SER A 196 -31.86 -11.91 -8.13
C SER A 196 -32.90 -11.10 -7.35
N MET A 197 -32.50 -10.19 -6.44
CA MET A 197 -33.45 -9.35 -5.70
C MET A 197 -34.25 -8.40 -6.61
N PRO A 198 -35.53 -8.13 -6.27
CA PRO A 198 -36.36 -7.18 -7.00
C PRO A 198 -35.80 -5.76 -6.90
N GLY A 199 -36.12 -4.93 -7.90
CA GLY A 199 -35.68 -3.53 -7.96
C GLY A 199 -36.09 -2.72 -6.73
N SER A 200 -37.26 -2.99 -6.16
CA SER A 200 -37.79 -2.31 -4.97
C SER A 200 -36.91 -2.47 -3.73
N GLU A 201 -36.42 -3.68 -3.45
CA GLU A 201 -35.53 -3.94 -2.32
C GLU A 201 -34.15 -3.33 -2.54
N LYS A 202 -33.64 -3.40 -3.77
CA LYS A 202 -32.38 -2.74 -4.16
C LYS A 202 -32.47 -1.23 -4.00
N GLU A 203 -33.62 -0.64 -4.37
CA GLU A 203 -33.86 0.79 -4.31
C GLU A 203 -33.80 1.32 -2.88
N ARG A 204 -34.35 0.57 -1.91
CA ARG A 204 -34.20 0.89 -0.49
C ARG A 204 -32.73 1.03 -0.11
N PHE A 205 -31.89 0.07 -0.49
CA PHE A 205 -30.46 0.09 -0.17
C PHE A 205 -29.71 1.20 -0.90
N ASN A 206 -30.11 1.50 -2.14
CA ASN A 206 -29.54 2.59 -2.94
C ASN A 206 -29.88 3.95 -2.31
N ARG A 207 -31.15 4.18 -1.94
CA ARG A 207 -31.59 5.40 -1.26
C ARG A 207 -30.84 5.61 0.06
N GLU A 208 -30.74 4.58 0.89
CA GLU A 208 -29.95 4.66 2.14
C GLU A 208 -28.45 4.91 1.90
N ALA A 209 -27.91 4.50 0.74
CA ALA A 209 -26.53 4.80 0.35
C ALA A 209 -26.37 6.24 -0.17
N GLU A 210 -27.34 6.75 -0.92
CA GLU A 210 -27.38 8.14 -1.39
C GLU A 210 -27.50 9.13 -0.24
N GLU A 211 -28.41 8.90 0.71
CA GLU A 211 -28.53 9.70 1.93
C GLU A 211 -27.21 9.73 2.72
N ALA A 212 -26.53 8.58 2.80
CA ALA A 212 -25.23 8.50 3.44
C ALA A 212 -24.14 9.26 2.66
N ILE A 213 -24.20 9.28 1.32
CA ILE A 213 -23.32 10.08 0.47
C ILE A 213 -23.54 11.57 0.72
N THR A 214 -24.79 12.04 0.77
CA THR A 214 -25.12 13.43 1.06
C THR A 214 -24.60 13.85 2.43
N ARG A 215 -24.85 13.05 3.48
CA ARG A 215 -24.31 13.30 4.82
C ARG A 215 -22.78 13.37 4.81
N TYR A 216 -22.12 12.43 4.13
CA TYR A 216 -20.67 12.44 4.00
C TYR A 216 -20.14 13.68 3.27
N GLN A 217 -20.84 14.21 2.28
CA GLN A 217 -20.44 15.44 1.59
C GLN A 217 -20.47 16.64 2.53
N GLU A 218 -21.50 16.75 3.36
CA GLU A 218 -21.63 17.79 4.39
C GLU A 218 -20.53 17.66 5.45
N GLU A 219 -20.34 16.47 6.01
CA GLU A 219 -19.28 16.17 6.98
C GLU A 219 -17.89 16.47 6.39
N MET A 220 -17.65 16.11 5.13
CA MET A 220 -16.40 16.41 4.45
C MET A 220 -16.18 17.90 4.28
N LYS A 221 -17.23 18.67 3.95
CA LYS A 221 -17.12 20.12 3.82
C LYS A 221 -16.73 20.75 5.16
N GLN A 222 -17.41 20.37 6.24
CA GLN A 222 -17.08 20.84 7.60
C GLN A 222 -15.66 20.44 8.01
N TRP A 223 -15.23 19.23 7.67
CA TRP A 223 -13.86 18.78 7.94
C TRP A 223 -12.83 19.58 7.15
N GLU A 224 -13.09 19.87 5.86
CA GLU A 224 -12.20 20.68 5.02
C GLU A 224 -12.08 22.11 5.53
N ASP A 225 -13.20 22.72 5.95
CA ASP A 225 -13.21 24.05 6.56
C ASP A 225 -12.38 24.06 7.86
N LYS A 226 -12.52 23.01 8.69
CA LYS A 226 -11.69 22.83 9.89
C LYS A 226 -10.20 22.66 9.57
N MET A 227 -9.85 21.91 8.53
CA MET A 227 -8.45 21.72 8.12
C MET A 227 -7.85 23.01 7.56
N LEU A 228 -8.63 23.78 6.80
CA LEU A 228 -8.21 25.07 6.26
C LEU A 228 -7.97 26.10 7.39
N ALA A 229 -8.79 26.06 8.44
CA ALA A 229 -8.61 26.89 9.63
C ALA A 229 -7.42 26.43 10.52
N SER A 230 -7.04 25.14 10.48
CA SER A 230 -6.04 24.54 11.38
C SER A 230 -4.65 24.38 10.75
N ASP A 231 -4.25 25.24 9.81
CA ASP A 231 -2.96 25.20 9.09
C ASP A 231 -2.64 23.84 8.42
N ASN A 232 -3.67 23.06 8.11
CA ASN A 232 -3.58 21.73 7.47
C ASN A 232 -4.15 21.75 6.05
N GLY A 233 -4.00 22.89 5.35
CA GLY A 233 -4.59 23.13 4.03
C GLY A 233 -4.16 22.10 2.96
N ASP A 234 -2.96 21.54 3.08
CA ASP A 234 -2.44 20.51 2.17
C ASP A 234 -3.23 19.20 2.19
N LEU A 235 -4.02 18.95 3.24
CA LEU A 235 -4.83 17.74 3.40
C LEU A 235 -6.24 17.86 2.79
N VAL A 236 -6.63 19.08 2.37
CA VAL A 236 -7.93 19.38 1.76
C VAL A 236 -7.95 18.90 0.31
N ARG A 237 -9.11 18.45 -0.19
CA ARG A 237 -9.23 18.05 -1.61
C ARG A 237 -8.99 19.26 -2.51
N ARG A 238 -8.18 19.10 -3.57
CA ARG A 238 -8.12 20.12 -4.63
C ARG A 238 -9.49 20.20 -5.31
N LYS A 239 -10.01 21.41 -5.52
CA LYS A 239 -11.38 21.70 -6.00
C LYS A 239 -11.79 20.97 -7.31
N ASN A 240 -10.84 20.49 -8.11
CA ASN A 240 -11.07 19.70 -9.33
C ASN A 240 -11.22 18.17 -9.10
N ALA A 241 -11.25 17.72 -7.85
CA ALA A 241 -11.43 16.30 -7.47
C ALA A 241 -12.83 16.00 -6.90
N LEU A 242 -13.80 16.90 -7.14
CA LEU A 242 -15.20 16.60 -6.90
C LEU A 242 -15.64 15.57 -7.95
N LEU A 243 -15.91 14.37 -7.45
CA LEU A 243 -16.74 13.40 -8.13
C LEU A 243 -18.08 14.08 -8.40
N ASN A 244 -18.28 14.62 -9.60
CA ASN A 244 -19.63 14.73 -10.10
C ASN A 244 -20.19 13.31 -10.06
N PRO A 245 -21.32 13.05 -9.38
CA PRO A 245 -22.01 11.79 -9.58
C PRO A 245 -22.28 11.71 -11.08
N ALA A 246 -21.69 10.71 -11.74
CA ALA A 246 -21.97 10.49 -13.15
C ALA A 246 -23.48 10.37 -13.29
N PRO A 247 -24.13 11.15 -14.18
CA PRO A 247 -25.56 10.99 -14.41
C PRO A 247 -25.79 9.55 -14.85
N VAL A 248 -26.66 8.85 -14.13
CA VAL A 248 -27.16 7.54 -14.49
C VAL A 248 -27.70 7.61 -15.93
N PRO A 249 -27.20 6.80 -16.88
CA PRO A 249 -27.78 6.76 -18.21
C PRO A 249 -29.12 6.04 -18.13
N THR A 250 -30.19 6.80 -17.90
CA THR A 250 -31.57 6.38 -18.16
C THR A 250 -31.79 6.44 -19.66
N GLY A 251 -31.95 5.29 -20.31
CA GLY A 251 -32.38 5.23 -21.70
C GLY A 251 -31.84 4.00 -22.43
N GLY A 252 -32.65 2.95 -22.44
CA GLY A 252 -32.38 1.74 -23.21
C GLY A 252 -32.19 2.08 -24.70
N LYS A 253 -31.07 1.63 -25.27
CA LYS A 253 -30.96 1.49 -26.72
C LYS A 253 -31.46 0.11 -27.10
N ALA A 254 -32.69 0.11 -27.59
CA ALA A 254 -33.27 -0.95 -28.38
C ALA A 254 -32.30 -1.38 -29.48
N ARG A 255 -32.23 -2.69 -29.64
CA ARG A 255 -31.52 -3.41 -30.70
C ARG A 255 -32.32 -3.20 -31.99
N SER A 256 -31.92 -2.25 -32.84
CA SER A 256 -32.55 -2.06 -34.16
C SER A 256 -31.67 -2.63 -35.27
N ALA A 257 -32.28 -3.54 -36.01
CA ALA A 257 -31.74 -4.36 -37.07
C ALA A 257 -31.47 -3.57 -38.36
N LYS A 258 -30.47 -4.09 -39.10
CA LYS A 258 -30.32 -4.21 -40.56
C LYS A 258 -31.22 -3.32 -41.43
N LYS A 259 -30.61 -2.40 -42.19
CA LYS A 259 -31.18 -1.89 -43.45
C LYS A 259 -30.16 -2.08 -44.56
N GLU A 260 -30.46 -3.05 -45.42
CA GLU A 260 -29.84 -3.27 -46.72
C GLU A 260 -30.15 -2.06 -47.64
N GLN A 261 -29.18 -1.65 -48.45
CA GLN A 261 -29.39 -0.83 -49.65
C GLN A 261 -29.05 -1.67 -50.89
N PRO A 262 -29.86 -1.62 -51.96
CA PRO A 262 -29.67 -2.40 -53.17
C PRO A 262 -28.65 -1.74 -54.12
N GLY A 263 -28.06 -2.56 -54.99
CA GLY A 263 -26.97 -2.20 -55.89
C GLY A 263 -27.33 -1.32 -57.10
N GLY A 264 -26.28 -0.84 -57.75
CA GLY A 264 -26.32 -0.14 -59.04
C GLY A 264 -25.01 -0.34 -59.80
N ALA A 265 -25.12 -0.77 -61.05
CA ALA A 265 -24.13 -1.41 -61.93
C ALA A 265 -22.85 -0.63 -62.29
N LYS A 266 -21.84 -1.43 -62.68
CA LYS A 266 -20.63 -1.08 -63.42
C LYS A 266 -20.92 -0.74 -64.91
N SER A 267 -19.95 -0.03 -65.49
CA SER A 267 -19.38 -0.18 -66.85
C SER A 267 -19.60 0.96 -67.85
N GLY A 268 -18.47 1.46 -68.37
CA GLY A 268 -18.33 2.42 -69.47
C GLY A 268 -16.84 2.65 -69.78
N ARG A 269 -16.31 1.87 -70.73
CA ARG A 269 -14.99 1.97 -71.42
C ARG A 269 -15.01 3.17 -72.42
N PRO A 270 -13.99 3.46 -73.25
CA PRO A 270 -12.61 2.95 -73.34
C PRO A 270 -11.51 4.03 -73.52
N ALA A 271 -10.27 3.54 -73.65
CA ALA A 271 -9.02 4.24 -73.93
C ALA A 271 -8.88 4.75 -75.38
N THR A 272 -8.11 5.84 -75.57
CA THR A 272 -7.20 6.08 -76.72
C THR A 272 -6.20 7.23 -76.46
N GLY A 273 -4.94 7.02 -76.86
CA GLY A 273 -3.90 8.03 -77.19
C GLY A 273 -3.07 8.59 -76.02
N GLY A 274 -1.73 8.69 -76.04
CA GLY A 274 -0.70 8.47 -77.06
C GLY A 274 0.66 9.06 -76.60
N ALA A 275 1.71 8.78 -77.38
CA ALA A 275 3.12 9.24 -77.33
C ALA A 275 4.07 8.47 -76.37
N ARG A 276 5.00 7.59 -76.83
CA ARG A 276 6.28 7.82 -77.60
C ARG A 276 7.21 8.80 -76.87
N ALA A 277 8.50 8.52 -76.62
CA ALA A 277 9.50 7.72 -77.34
C ALA A 277 10.29 6.77 -76.43
#